data_AF-A0A1H9W7X8-F1
#
_entry.id   AF-A0A1H9W7X8-F1
#
_cell.length_a   1.000
_cell.length_b   1.000
_cell.length_c   1.000
_cell.angle_alpha   90.00
_cell.angle_beta   90.00
_cell.angle_gamma   90.00
#
_symmetry.space_group_name_H-M   'P 1'
#
loop_
_entity.id
_entity.type
_entity.pdbx_description
1 polymer ?
#
loop_
_entity_poly.entity_id
_entity_poly.type
_entity_poly.pdbx_seq_one_letter_code
_entity_poly.pdbx_strand_id
1 'polypeptide(L)'
;MVLKRLTGAKGLGKVGASIFAREAQLVWDVFYPRADGPALKAAERLDLPAETEPLVALAGSRERFVRLMAALTRAALDGPAPAVSDAARR
;
A
#
# COMPACT_ATOMS: atom_id res chain seq x y z
N MET A 1 5.99 11.17 -15.87
CA MET A 1 5.30 10.06 -15.17
C MET A 1 3.90 10.49 -14.73
N VAL A 2 2.94 9.56 -14.78
CA VAL A 2 1.53 9.77 -14.42
C VAL A 2 1.34 10.38 -13.02
N LEU A 3 2.16 9.97 -12.05
CA LEU A 3 2.11 10.49 -10.67
C LEU A 3 2.33 12.02 -10.57
N LYS A 4 3.24 12.58 -11.39
CA LYS A 4 3.50 14.03 -11.42
C LYS A 4 2.31 14.81 -11.98
N ARG A 5 1.48 14.19 -12.83
CA ARG A 5 0.29 14.87 -13.38
C ARG A 5 -0.79 15.08 -12.33
N LEU A 6 -0.88 14.19 -11.33
CA LEU A 6 -1.82 14.36 -10.22
C LEU A 6 -1.57 15.64 -9.42
N THR A 7 -0.32 16.12 -9.36
CA THR A 7 -0.01 17.35 -8.61
C THR A 7 -0.47 18.63 -9.29
N GLY A 8 -1.05 18.55 -10.50
CA GLY A 8 -1.72 19.67 -11.16
C GLY A 8 -3.13 19.92 -10.62
N ALA A 9 -3.74 18.95 -9.92
CA ALA A 9 -5.03 19.15 -9.27
C ALA A 9 -4.86 19.92 -7.95
N LYS A 10 -5.72 20.93 -7.76
CA LYS A 10 -5.72 21.76 -6.54
C LYS A 10 -5.90 20.87 -5.30
N GLY A 11 -4.97 20.99 -4.34
CA GLY A 11 -4.99 20.21 -3.10
C GLY A 11 -4.20 18.89 -3.14
N LEU A 12 -3.72 18.44 -4.30
CA LEU A 12 -2.87 17.24 -4.40
C LEU A 12 -1.39 17.61 -4.45
N GLY A 13 -0.74 17.69 -3.28
CA GLY A 13 0.73 17.72 -3.21
C GLY A 13 1.38 16.38 -3.56
N LYS A 14 2.71 16.29 -3.51
CA LYS A 14 3.45 15.03 -3.76
C LYS A 14 2.94 13.85 -2.92
N VAL A 15 2.66 14.10 -1.64
CA VAL A 15 2.12 13.10 -0.71
C VAL A 15 0.71 12.68 -1.12
N GLY A 16 -0.18 13.65 -1.38
CA GLY A 16 -1.55 13.39 -1.83
C GLY A 16 -1.59 12.59 -3.14
N ALA A 17 -0.71 12.89 -4.09
CA ALA A 17 -0.57 12.13 -5.33
C ALA A 17 -0.17 10.67 -5.06
N SER A 18 0.74 10.41 -4.12
CA SER A 18 1.13 9.05 -3.74
C SER A 18 -0.01 8.29 -3.07
N ILE A 19 -0.74 8.94 -2.15
CA ILE A 19 -1.92 8.36 -1.50
C ILE A 19 -2.99 8.01 -2.55
N PHE A 20 -3.32 8.96 -3.42
CA PHE A 20 -4.30 8.75 -4.48
C PHE A 20 -3.91 7.57 -5.38
N ALA A 21 -2.65 7.52 -5.82
CA ALA A 21 -2.18 6.44 -6.68
C ALA A 21 -2.24 5.07 -5.98
N ARG A 22 -2.02 4.98 -4.67
CA ARG A 22 -2.15 3.73 -3.90
C ARG A 22 -3.61 3.25 -3.85
N GLU A 23 -4.56 4.15 -3.61
CA GLU A 23 -5.99 3.81 -3.47
C GLU A 23 -6.67 3.56 -4.84
N ALA A 24 -6.23 4.25 -5.89
CA ALA A 24 -6.83 4.15 -7.23
C ALA A 24 -6.44 2.88 -8.02
N GLN A 25 -5.59 2.02 -7.45
CA GLN A 25 -5.08 0.82 -8.12
C GLN A 25 -6.14 -0.18 -8.54
N LEU A 26 -7.34 -0.19 -7.95
CA LEU A 26 -8.45 -1.05 -8.39
C LEU A 26 -9.08 -0.57 -9.70
N VAL A 27 -9.10 0.75 -9.90
CA VAL A 27 -9.84 1.38 -11.00
C VAL A 27 -8.89 1.73 -12.15
N TRP A 28 -7.66 2.15 -11.85
CA TRP A 28 -6.70 2.64 -12.85
C TRP A 28 -5.44 1.76 -12.90
N ASP A 29 -5.31 1.03 -14.01
CA ASP A 29 -4.20 0.08 -14.26
C ASP A 29 -2.83 0.73 -14.21
N VAL A 30 -2.73 2.00 -14.60
CA VAL A 30 -1.46 2.76 -14.64
C VAL A 30 -0.79 2.90 -13.27
N PHE A 31 -1.50 2.60 -12.18
CA PHE A 31 -0.95 2.61 -10.82
C PHE A 31 -0.69 1.23 -10.24
N TYR A 32 -1.15 0.16 -10.89
CA TYR A 32 -0.96 -1.20 -10.40
C TYR A 32 0.23 -1.89 -11.10
N PRO A 33 1.08 -2.64 -10.36
CA PRO A 33 1.12 -2.74 -8.90
C PRO A 33 1.97 -1.62 -8.28
N ARG A 34 1.53 -1.10 -7.14
CA ARG A 34 2.24 -0.11 -6.33
C ARG A 34 2.23 -0.53 -4.88
N ALA A 35 3.42 -0.75 -4.34
CA ALA A 35 3.69 -0.70 -2.91
C ALA A 35 4.47 0.59 -2.59
N ASP A 36 4.02 1.33 -1.57
CA ASP A 36 4.68 2.56 -1.13
C ASP A 36 5.44 2.36 0.19
N GLY A 37 6.31 3.31 0.53
CA GLY A 37 7.23 3.19 1.66
C GLY A 37 6.55 2.81 2.98
N PRO A 38 5.44 3.45 3.40
CA PRO A 38 4.71 3.03 4.60
C PRO A 38 4.25 1.57 4.55
N ALA A 39 3.68 1.12 3.43
CA ALA A 39 3.22 -0.27 3.30
C ALA A 39 4.37 -1.27 3.41
N LEU A 40 5.49 -1.02 2.72
CA LEU A 40 6.67 -1.90 2.76
C LEU A 40 7.31 -1.95 4.15
N LYS A 41 7.38 -0.81 4.86
CA LYS A 41 7.87 -0.77 6.25
C LYS A 41 6.99 -1.57 7.21
N ALA A 42 5.67 -1.52 7.05
CA ALA A 42 4.77 -2.34 7.85
C ALA A 42 4.87 -3.82 7.49
N ALA A 43 5.05 -4.16 6.21
CA ALA A 43 5.27 -5.53 5.77
C ALA A 43 6.50 -6.14 6.46
N GLU A 44 7.63 -5.43 6.42
CA GLU A 44 8.87 -5.85 7.07
C GLU A 44 8.69 -6.06 8.59
N ARG A 45 8.00 -5.14 9.28
CA ARG A 45 7.73 -5.27 10.73
C ARG A 45 6.78 -6.42 11.09
N LEU A 46 5.96 -6.86 10.14
CA LEU A 46 5.00 -7.96 10.31
C LEU A 46 5.51 -9.27 9.72
N ASP A 47 6.80 -9.35 9.41
CA ASP A 47 7.47 -10.53 8.82
C ASP A 47 6.82 -11.00 7.50
N LEU A 48 6.33 -10.03 6.73
CA LEU A 48 5.84 -10.25 5.36
C LEU A 48 6.92 -9.87 4.35
N PRO A 49 6.84 -10.37 3.09
CA PRO A 49 7.70 -9.89 2.02
C PRO A 49 7.62 -8.36 1.88
N ALA A 50 8.78 -7.69 1.77
CA ALA A 50 8.87 -6.23 1.70
C ALA A 50 9.16 -5.71 0.27
N GLU A 51 8.67 -6.45 -0.74
CA GLU A 51 8.81 -6.12 -2.16
C GLU A 51 7.46 -6.26 -2.88
N THR A 52 7.25 -5.47 -3.94
CA THR A 52 5.93 -5.34 -4.61
C THR A 52 5.44 -6.67 -5.17
N GLU A 53 6.27 -7.36 -5.96
CA GLU A 53 5.90 -8.58 -6.68
C GLU A 53 5.62 -9.76 -5.72
N PRO A 54 6.46 -10.02 -4.70
CA PRO A 54 6.13 -10.99 -3.66
C PRO A 54 4.84 -10.68 -2.91
N LEU A 55 4.54 -9.40 -2.64
CA LEU A 55 3.28 -9.00 -2.00
C LEU A 55 2.06 -9.21 -2.90
N VAL A 56 2.20 -8.99 -4.21
CA VAL A 56 1.16 -9.32 -5.19
C VAL A 56 0.88 -10.82 -5.17
N ALA A 57 1.92 -11.65 -5.20
CA ALA A 57 1.79 -13.10 -5.14
C ALA A 57 1.13 -13.55 -3.83
N LEU A 58 1.57 -13.02 -2.68
CA LEU A 58 1.01 -13.31 -1.36
C LEU A 58 -0.48 -12.97 -1.28
N ALA A 59 -0.89 -11.82 -1.83
CA ALA A 59 -2.28 -11.41 -1.83
C ALA A 59 -3.18 -12.29 -2.71
N GLY A 60 -2.64 -12.88 -3.77
CA GLY A 60 -3.32 -13.82 -4.66
C GLY A 60 -4.38 -13.20 -5.57
N SER A 61 -4.62 -11.88 -5.48
CA SER A 61 -5.47 -11.13 -6.42
C SER A 61 -5.17 -9.64 -6.32
N ARG A 62 -5.51 -8.89 -7.38
CA ARG A 62 -5.41 -7.43 -7.39
C ARG A 62 -6.22 -6.79 -6.27
N GLU A 63 -7.45 -7.24 -6.03
CA GLU A 63 -8.29 -6.68 -4.98
C GLU A 63 -7.69 -6.89 -3.59
N ARG A 64 -7.22 -8.11 -3.28
CA ARG A 64 -6.55 -8.39 -2.00
C ARG A 64 -5.24 -7.62 -1.87
N PHE A 65 -4.50 -7.43 -2.96
CA PHE A 65 -3.26 -6.64 -2.94
C PHE A 65 -3.53 -5.17 -2.61
N VAL A 66 -4.52 -4.54 -3.24
CA VAL A 66 -4.86 -3.14 -2.95
C VAL A 66 -5.33 -2.98 -1.51
N ARG A 67 -6.18 -3.89 -1.02
CA ARG A 67 -6.62 -3.91 0.39
C ARG A 67 -5.43 -4.12 1.34
N LEU A 68 -4.49 -5.00 1.01
CA LEU A 68 -3.28 -5.24 1.79
C LEU A 68 -2.41 -3.98 1.86
N MET A 69 -2.18 -3.28 0.75
CA MET A 69 -1.38 -2.05 0.75
C MET A 69 -2.01 -0.98 1.64
N ALA A 70 -3.32 -0.77 1.51
CA ALA A 70 -4.04 0.18 2.36
C ALA A 70 -4.02 -0.23 3.85
N ALA A 71 -4.10 -1.53 4.16
CA ALA A 71 -4.02 -2.04 5.53
C ALA A 71 -2.62 -1.86 6.13
N LEU A 72 -1.56 -2.19 5.37
CA LEU A 72 -0.18 -2.01 5.79
C LEU A 72 0.19 -0.54 5.99
N THR A 73 -0.26 0.36 5.09
CA THR A 73 -0.08 1.80 5.30
C THR A 73 -0.72 2.27 6.61
N ARG A 74 -1.95 1.84 6.92
CA ARG A 74 -2.60 2.17 8.21
C ARG A 74 -1.85 1.58 9.39
N ALA A 75 -1.41 0.32 9.29
CA ALA A 75 -0.60 -0.32 10.34
C ALA A 75 0.73 0.42 10.58
N ALA A 76 1.32 1.01 9.54
CA ALA A 76 2.53 1.82 9.67
C ALA A 76 2.30 3.17 10.38
N LEU A 77 1.12 3.76 10.21
CA LEU A 77 0.76 5.08 10.74
C LEU A 77 0.17 5.01 12.14
N ASP A 78 -0.79 4.10 12.33
CA ASP A 78 -1.63 4.02 13.53
C ASP A 78 -1.27 2.80 14.42
N GLY A 79 -0.40 1.92 13.91
CA GLY A 79 -0.12 0.62 14.50
C GLY A 79 -1.06 -0.48 13.98
N PRO A 80 -0.61 -1.75 13.94
CA PRO A 80 -1.46 -2.87 13.56
C PRO A 80 -2.57 -3.09 14.59
N ALA A 81 -3.74 -3.56 14.14
CA ALA A 81 -4.78 -4.02 15.05
C ALA A 81 -4.25 -5.15 15.95
N PRO A 82 -4.75 -5.32 17.19
CA PRO A 82 -4.27 -6.36 18.11
C PRO A 82 -4.24 -7.76 17.49
N ALA A 83 -5.32 -8.15 16.79
CA ALA A 83 -5.40 -9.44 16.12
C ALA A 83 -4.31 -9.66 15.04
N VAL A 84 -3.86 -8.59 14.38
CA VAL A 84 -2.75 -8.64 13.41
C VAL A 84 -1.42 -8.82 14.14
N SER A 85 -1.21 -8.11 15.24
CA SER A 85 -0.02 -8.27 16.09
C SER A 85 0.08 -9.69 16.65
N ASP A 86 -1.04 -10.26 17.11
CA ASP A 86 -1.08 -11.61 17.67
C ASP A 86 -0.89 -12.69 16.61
N ALA A 87 -1.24 -12.41 15.36
CA ALA A 87 -0.96 -13.30 14.24
C ALA A 87 0.53 -13.28 13.87
N ALA A 88 1.19 -12.12 13.92
CA ALA A 88 2.60 -11.97 13.56
C ALA A 88 3.60 -12.52 14.61
N ARG A 89 3.16 -12.77 15.85
CA ARG A 89 4.00 -13.36 16.91
C ARG A 89 4.02 -14.90 16.92
N ARG A 90 3.17 -15.54 16.13
CA ARG A 90 3.00 -17.00 16.08
C ARG A 90 3.84 -17.60 14.97
#